data_AF-A0A960G558-F1
#
_entry.id   AF-A0A960G558-F1
#
_cell.length_a   1.000
_cell.length_b   1.000
_cell.length_c   1.000
_cell.angle_alpha   90.00
_cell.angle_beta   90.00
_cell.angle_gamma   90.00
#
_symmetry.space_group_name_H-M   'P 1'
#
loop_
_entity.id
_entity.type
_entity.pdbx_description
1 polymer ?
#
loop_
_entity_poly.entity_id
_entity_poly.type
_entity_poly.pdbx_seq_one_letter_code
_entity_poly.pdbx_strand_id
1 'polypeptide(L)'
;MPRLSLPSVLLLLPLLPTAPAYAAAEHVICVDAPAGATCDETRSTIPLAISLANSNATDDLILLGAHTYSDGPYVLQPSNGHSLSLRGAGQGVTVLTAPASSAQTYLTVYSGTVSDLTIEMETTSSSGDKGVYLGQQATADRVTVDGAGTSNATAVEMSESTLRRSSLSASPTTGRGVFSAGNNTVTDTTISASQGFDLSDPGTVDVVSRVSVRSDWQGFATDGGTITIDDSVVDLGASVGSTGLFAGNDNNGTSPKTINADHVTVIGGGSGSMGVWAYAAASGATTTSSVTLTNSIVWGPETSLRVDAGNDGAQGGASTATIVTSFSDWHGVPLENVGSNGAGGVTIGAGRLDVAPGLVDAASGDAHLTAGSPVVDKGDPSASGPSKDRDGATRVADGDGKGGARRDMGAYELPDTTPPNTRLTSSLPKTTTKGRVRLSFASEAGATFTCKLDGTKWKKCRSPWKVSLSLGKHVLSVRAKDAAGNVDPTPAKVRIKRIAT
;
A
#
# COMPACT_ATOMS: atom_id res chain seq x y z
N MET A 1 -62.64 52.24 8.24
CA MET A 1 -61.96 52.29 6.92
C MET A 1 -60.52 51.83 7.10
N PRO A 2 -59.95 51.08 6.13
CA PRO A 2 -59.09 49.92 6.37
C PRO A 2 -57.59 50.25 6.36
N ARG A 3 -56.78 49.36 6.95
CA ARG A 3 -55.42 49.06 6.48
C ARG A 3 -55.16 47.56 6.61
N LEU A 4 -55.31 46.85 5.50
CA LEU A 4 -54.90 45.46 5.32
C LEU A 4 -53.40 45.48 4.96
N SER A 5 -52.54 44.85 5.77
CA SER A 5 -51.12 44.66 5.47
C SER A 5 -50.96 43.44 4.56
N LEU A 6 -50.34 43.62 3.38
CA LEU A 6 -49.87 42.53 2.52
C LEU A 6 -48.59 41.91 3.10
N PRO A 7 -48.41 40.58 3.05
CA PRO A 7 -47.14 39.95 3.38
C PRO A 7 -46.18 39.98 2.19
N SER A 8 -44.91 40.28 2.46
CA SER A 8 -43.81 40.21 1.50
C SER A 8 -43.58 38.77 1.04
N VAL A 9 -43.64 38.56 -0.29
CA VAL A 9 -43.27 37.29 -0.92
C VAL A 9 -41.76 37.31 -1.16
N LEU A 10 -41.04 36.42 -0.48
CA LEU A 10 -39.62 36.17 -0.68
C LEU A 10 -39.47 35.37 -1.99
N LEU A 11 -38.90 35.98 -3.03
CA LEU A 11 -38.63 35.34 -4.31
C LEU A 11 -37.42 34.39 -4.15
N LEU A 12 -37.66 33.07 -4.05
CA LEU A 12 -36.59 32.09 -4.21
C LEU A 12 -36.22 32.00 -5.70
N LEU A 13 -35.05 32.50 -6.08
CA LEU A 13 -34.43 32.13 -7.35
C LEU A 13 -33.98 30.67 -7.28
N PRO A 14 -34.33 29.81 -8.27
CA PRO A 14 -33.82 28.46 -8.33
C PRO A 14 -32.31 28.50 -8.62
N LEU A 15 -31.50 27.85 -7.78
CA LEU A 15 -30.15 27.47 -8.15
C LEU A 15 -30.25 26.52 -9.35
N LEU A 16 -29.83 26.99 -10.53
CA LEU A 16 -29.56 26.12 -11.66
C LEU A 16 -28.41 25.18 -11.25
N PRO A 17 -28.55 23.86 -11.39
CA PRO A 17 -27.40 22.97 -11.23
C PRO A 17 -26.36 23.37 -12.28
N THR A 18 -25.19 23.80 -11.83
CA THR A 18 -24.01 23.88 -12.70
C THR A 18 -23.78 22.48 -13.25
N ALA A 19 -24.00 22.31 -14.55
CA ALA A 19 -23.56 21.10 -15.24
C ALA A 19 -22.06 20.89 -14.94
N PRO A 20 -21.60 19.63 -14.78
CA PRO A 20 -20.16 19.39 -14.76
C PRO A 20 -19.57 20.04 -16.02
N ALA A 21 -18.53 20.85 -15.86
CA ALA A 21 -17.73 21.29 -17.00
C ALA A 21 -17.35 20.01 -17.76
N TYR A 22 -17.79 19.89 -19.02
CA TYR A 22 -17.30 18.83 -19.87
C TYR A 22 -15.78 18.98 -19.88
N ALA A 23 -15.06 17.99 -19.34
CA ALA A 23 -13.64 17.88 -19.57
C ALA A 23 -13.45 17.97 -21.09
N ALA A 24 -12.71 18.97 -21.56
CA ALA A 24 -12.35 19.02 -22.96
C ALA A 24 -11.68 17.67 -23.29
N ALA A 25 -12.02 17.09 -24.44
CA ALA A 25 -11.32 15.89 -24.88
C ALA A 25 -9.83 16.24 -24.99
N GLU A 26 -8.99 15.46 -24.31
CA GLU A 26 -7.53 15.58 -24.36
C GLU A 26 -7.08 15.43 -25.82
N HIS A 27 -6.21 16.32 -26.31
CA HIS A 27 -5.72 16.26 -27.67
C HIS A 27 -4.69 15.12 -27.80
N VAL A 28 -4.89 14.21 -28.74
CA VAL A 28 -4.13 12.95 -28.83
C VAL A 28 -3.05 13.03 -29.91
N ILE A 29 -1.79 13.00 -29.49
CA ILE A 29 -0.61 12.98 -30.35
C ILE A 29 -0.02 11.57 -30.35
N CYS A 30 0.02 10.91 -31.50
CA CYS A 30 0.56 9.56 -31.60
C CYS A 30 2.01 9.54 -32.12
N VAL A 31 2.82 8.66 -31.53
CA VAL A 31 4.14 8.26 -32.05
C VAL A 31 4.08 6.76 -32.34
N ASP A 32 4.43 6.36 -33.57
CA ASP A 32 4.25 5.00 -34.10
C ASP A 32 2.86 4.41 -33.81
N ALA A 33 1.83 5.24 -34.02
CA ALA A 33 0.39 5.02 -33.84
C ALA A 33 0.00 3.61 -33.36
N PRO A 34 -0.39 3.45 -32.08
CA PRO A 34 -0.86 2.18 -31.55
C PRO A 34 -2.04 1.63 -32.38
N ALA A 35 -2.08 0.31 -32.57
CA ALA A 35 -3.16 -0.32 -33.32
C ALA A 35 -4.54 0.00 -32.72
N GLY A 36 -5.42 0.62 -33.51
CA GLY A 36 -6.77 0.99 -33.06
C GLY A 36 -6.86 2.31 -32.27
N ALA A 37 -5.78 3.07 -32.16
CA ALA A 37 -5.83 4.42 -31.58
C ALA A 37 -6.43 5.43 -32.57
N THR A 38 -7.31 6.30 -32.06
CA THR A 38 -7.69 7.55 -32.73
C THR A 38 -6.70 8.64 -32.33
N CYS A 39 -6.00 9.20 -33.31
CA CYS A 39 -5.00 10.24 -33.13
C CYS A 39 -5.50 11.53 -33.78
N ASP A 40 -5.37 12.66 -33.10
CA ASP A 40 -5.61 13.98 -33.69
C ASP A 40 -4.41 14.40 -34.55
N GLU A 41 -3.20 14.09 -34.08
CA GLU A 41 -1.95 14.31 -34.79
C GLU A 41 -0.97 13.14 -34.65
N THR A 42 0.01 13.07 -35.56
CA THR A 42 1.08 12.07 -35.53
C THR A 42 2.45 12.74 -35.61
N ARG A 43 3.44 12.20 -34.90
CA ARG A 43 4.85 12.57 -34.99
C ARG A 43 5.73 11.33 -35.14
N SER A 44 6.90 11.50 -35.75
CA SER A 44 7.83 10.40 -36.04
C SER A 44 8.78 10.08 -34.88
N THR A 45 8.84 10.95 -33.86
CA THR A 45 9.73 10.82 -32.70
C THR A 45 9.03 11.37 -31.46
N ILE A 46 9.44 10.91 -30.29
CA ILE A 46 8.88 11.38 -29.01
C ILE A 46 9.22 12.86 -28.76
N PRO A 47 10.46 13.34 -28.98
CA PRO A 47 10.77 14.76 -28.83
C PRO A 47 9.93 15.68 -29.71
N LEU A 48 9.56 15.25 -30.94
CA LEU A 48 8.67 16.03 -31.80
C LEU A 48 7.23 16.06 -31.29
N ALA A 49 6.75 14.98 -30.67
CA ALA A 49 5.44 14.95 -30.02
C ALA A 49 5.40 15.86 -28.78
N ILE A 50 6.43 15.82 -27.93
CA ILE A 50 6.57 16.70 -26.77
C ILE A 50 6.62 18.17 -27.20
N SER A 51 7.39 18.50 -28.24
CA SER A 51 7.47 19.87 -28.75
C SER A 51 6.13 20.38 -29.29
N LEU A 52 5.33 19.51 -29.92
CA LEU A 52 3.99 19.87 -30.38
C LEU A 52 3.07 20.12 -29.19
N ALA A 53 3.01 19.19 -28.23
CA ALA A 53 2.16 19.30 -27.06
C ALA A 53 2.42 20.61 -26.30
N ASN A 54 3.70 20.93 -26.07
CA ASN A 54 4.07 22.17 -25.40
C ASN A 54 3.67 23.45 -26.16
N SER A 55 3.47 23.37 -27.47
CA SER A 55 2.99 24.50 -28.30
C SER A 55 1.47 24.68 -28.25
N ASN A 56 0.73 23.68 -27.77
CA ASN A 56 -0.71 23.74 -27.64
C ASN A 56 -1.13 24.55 -26.41
N ALA A 57 -2.38 24.99 -26.44
CA ALA A 57 -3.03 25.67 -25.32
C ALA A 57 -3.99 24.75 -24.54
N THR A 58 -4.00 23.46 -24.86
CA THR A 58 -4.90 22.43 -24.33
C THR A 58 -4.11 21.32 -23.67
N ASP A 59 -4.78 20.49 -22.87
CA ASP A 59 -4.19 19.26 -22.34
C ASP A 59 -3.90 18.27 -23.47
N ASP A 60 -2.75 17.59 -23.40
CA ASP A 60 -2.26 16.69 -24.45
C ASP A 60 -1.91 15.30 -23.89
N LEU A 61 -2.32 14.27 -24.65
CA LEU A 61 -1.91 12.88 -24.47
C LEU A 61 -0.99 12.46 -25.60
N ILE A 62 0.26 12.17 -25.27
CA ILE A 62 1.18 11.49 -26.17
C ILE A 62 0.99 9.98 -26.02
N LEU A 63 0.45 9.34 -27.06
CA LEU A 63 0.30 7.88 -27.15
C LEU A 63 1.45 7.26 -27.93
N LEU A 64 2.15 6.33 -27.29
CA LEU A 64 3.26 5.60 -27.90
C LEU A 64 2.84 4.19 -28.32
N GLY A 65 3.26 3.81 -29.53
CA GLY A 65 3.13 2.45 -30.04
C GLY A 65 4.03 1.43 -29.34
N ALA A 66 3.89 0.18 -29.77
CA ALA A 66 4.76 -0.91 -29.35
C ALA A 66 6.10 -0.81 -30.08
N HIS A 67 7.11 -0.24 -29.42
CA HIS A 67 8.43 -0.01 -29.99
C HIS A 67 9.48 0.22 -28.90
N THR A 68 10.75 0.08 -29.26
CA THR A 68 11.89 0.54 -28.45
C THR A 68 12.36 1.88 -29.00
N TYR A 69 12.11 2.95 -28.25
CA TYR A 69 12.49 4.31 -28.59
C TYR A 69 13.85 4.63 -28.00
N SER A 70 14.80 5.05 -28.84
CA SER A 70 16.18 5.38 -28.46
C SER A 70 16.56 6.82 -28.82
N ASP A 71 15.56 7.68 -29.03
CA ASP A 71 15.67 9.10 -29.37
C ASP A 71 15.64 10.03 -28.13
N GLY A 72 15.82 9.44 -26.94
CA GLY A 72 15.96 10.15 -25.67
C GLY A 72 17.35 10.77 -25.44
N PRO A 73 17.61 11.34 -24.24
CA PRO A 73 16.72 11.37 -23.07
C PRO A 73 15.48 12.26 -23.27
N TYR A 74 14.41 11.95 -22.55
CA TYR A 74 13.11 12.61 -22.70
C TYR A 74 12.83 13.58 -21.54
N VAL A 75 12.20 14.72 -21.86
CA VAL A 75 11.79 15.71 -20.87
C VAL A 75 10.32 16.07 -21.08
N LEU A 76 9.46 15.56 -20.21
CA LEU A 76 8.05 15.88 -20.13
C LEU A 76 7.86 17.06 -19.18
N GLN A 77 7.96 18.27 -19.71
CA GLN A 77 7.77 19.51 -18.97
C GLN A 77 6.70 20.36 -19.68
N PRO A 78 5.44 20.33 -19.21
CA PRO A 78 4.40 21.17 -19.77
C PRO A 78 4.78 22.65 -19.65
N SER A 79 4.53 23.41 -20.72
CA SER A 79 4.55 24.87 -20.69
C SER A 79 3.14 25.44 -20.55
N ASN A 80 2.99 26.71 -20.13
CA ASN A 80 1.71 27.43 -20.22
C ASN A 80 0.55 26.91 -19.35
N GLY A 81 0.80 26.02 -18.38
CA GLY A 81 -0.20 25.62 -17.37
C GLY A 81 -1.25 24.59 -17.82
N HIS A 82 -1.02 23.90 -18.95
CA HIS A 82 -1.78 22.70 -19.31
C HIS A 82 -1.11 21.43 -18.79
N SER A 83 -1.84 20.32 -18.77
CA SER A 83 -1.33 19.00 -18.41
C SER A 83 -0.80 18.26 -19.64
N LEU A 84 0.28 17.50 -19.42
CA LEU A 84 0.90 16.68 -20.46
C LEU A 84 1.07 15.24 -19.95
N SER A 85 0.49 14.31 -20.69
CA SER A 85 0.53 12.88 -20.40
C SER A 85 1.34 12.13 -21.45
N LEU A 86 2.18 11.18 -21.02
CA LEU A 86 2.88 10.24 -21.89
C LEU A 86 2.43 8.81 -21.53
N ARG A 87 1.86 8.09 -22.49
CA ARG A 87 1.33 6.75 -22.25
C ARG A 87 1.80 5.76 -23.31
N GLY A 88 2.43 4.68 -22.85
CA GLY A 88 2.80 3.55 -23.69
C GLY A 88 1.65 2.58 -23.94
N ALA A 89 1.92 1.60 -24.79
CA ALA A 89 1.04 0.47 -25.09
C ALA A 89 1.11 -0.65 -24.03
N GLY A 90 1.99 -0.51 -23.03
CA GLY A 90 2.17 -1.46 -21.93
C GLY A 90 3.63 -1.62 -21.50
N GLN A 91 3.85 -2.05 -20.26
CA GLN A 91 5.16 -2.42 -19.73
C GLN A 91 5.78 -3.55 -20.59
N GLY A 92 7.03 -3.38 -21.01
CA GLY A 92 7.76 -4.29 -21.91
C GLY A 92 7.30 -4.25 -23.37
N VAL A 93 6.26 -3.50 -23.69
CA VAL A 93 5.71 -3.32 -25.05
C VAL A 93 6.18 -1.99 -25.64
N THR A 94 6.10 -0.92 -24.85
CA THR A 94 6.72 0.37 -25.13
C THR A 94 7.94 0.50 -24.24
N VAL A 95 9.12 0.58 -24.86
CA VAL A 95 10.40 0.71 -24.15
C VAL A 95 11.04 2.04 -24.52
N LEU A 96 11.43 2.81 -23.52
CA LEU A 96 12.23 4.02 -23.67
C LEU A 96 13.66 3.73 -23.22
N THR A 97 14.62 4.01 -24.09
CA THR A 97 16.06 3.97 -23.79
C THR A 97 16.70 5.27 -24.29
N ALA A 98 17.97 5.49 -23.93
CA ALA A 98 18.76 6.62 -24.36
C ALA A 98 20.13 6.14 -24.84
N PRO A 99 20.73 6.80 -25.85
CA PRO A 99 22.10 6.49 -26.25
C PRO A 99 23.08 6.59 -25.07
N ALA A 100 24.14 5.79 -25.09
CA ALA A 100 25.17 5.82 -24.06
C ALA A 100 25.78 7.24 -23.91
N SER A 101 25.88 7.71 -22.67
CA SER A 101 26.36 9.04 -22.32
C SER A 101 27.17 9.00 -21.01
N SER A 102 27.61 10.15 -20.52
CA SER A 102 27.87 10.34 -19.08
C SER A 102 26.57 10.18 -18.27
N ALA A 103 26.65 10.29 -16.95
CA ALA A 103 25.49 10.28 -16.06
C ALA A 103 24.30 11.07 -16.66
N GLN A 104 23.16 10.39 -16.85
CA GLN A 104 21.98 10.94 -17.52
C GLN A 104 20.68 10.50 -16.86
N THR A 105 19.60 11.26 -17.13
CA THR A 105 18.23 10.88 -16.76
C THR A 105 17.47 10.45 -18.01
N TYR A 106 16.97 9.22 -18.07
CA TYR A 106 16.31 8.69 -19.28
C TYR A 106 14.97 9.37 -19.53
N LEU A 107 14.19 9.60 -18.48
CA LEU A 107 12.93 10.34 -18.53
C LEU A 107 12.81 11.32 -17.36
N THR A 108 12.65 12.59 -17.66
CA THR A 108 12.32 13.64 -16.69
C THR A 108 10.86 14.04 -16.83
N VAL A 109 10.11 14.06 -15.73
CA VAL A 109 8.69 14.47 -15.72
C VAL A 109 8.46 15.56 -14.67
N TYR A 110 7.89 16.69 -15.11
CA TYR A 110 7.44 17.77 -14.25
C TYR A 110 5.94 17.98 -14.43
N SER A 111 5.16 17.93 -13.34
CA SER A 111 3.69 18.21 -13.35
C SER A 111 2.88 17.42 -14.39
N GLY A 112 3.44 16.34 -14.93
CA GLY A 112 2.86 15.50 -15.97
C GLY A 112 2.59 14.10 -15.47
N THR A 113 1.96 13.29 -16.32
CA THR A 113 1.72 11.87 -16.04
C THR A 113 2.46 11.00 -17.03
N VAL A 114 3.18 9.99 -16.55
CA VAL A 114 3.72 8.91 -17.38
C VAL A 114 3.12 7.57 -16.98
N SER A 115 2.74 6.75 -17.97
CA SER A 115 2.16 5.43 -17.68
C SER A 115 2.39 4.38 -18.77
N ASP A 116 2.21 3.12 -18.39
CA ASP A 116 2.17 1.95 -19.30
C ASP A 116 3.43 1.77 -20.16
N LEU A 117 4.63 1.94 -19.59
CA LEU A 117 5.89 1.81 -20.34
C LEU A 117 7.04 1.25 -19.49
N THR A 118 8.12 0.88 -20.17
CA THR A 118 9.40 0.49 -19.56
C THR A 118 10.48 1.50 -19.88
N ILE A 119 11.30 1.84 -18.89
CA ILE A 119 12.61 2.50 -19.06
C ILE A 119 13.67 1.39 -19.00
N GLU A 120 14.43 1.22 -20.08
CA GLU A 120 15.57 0.32 -20.13
C GLU A 120 16.86 1.14 -20.04
N MET A 121 17.65 0.92 -18.99
CA MET A 121 18.89 1.65 -18.77
C MET A 121 20.08 0.87 -19.34
N GLU A 122 20.86 1.51 -20.21
CA GLU A 122 22.03 0.92 -20.87
C GLU A 122 23.16 0.60 -19.88
N THR A 123 23.81 -0.55 -20.07
CA THR A 123 24.75 -1.15 -19.09
C THR A 123 26.21 -0.78 -19.31
N THR A 124 26.55 -0.06 -20.39
CA THR A 124 27.91 -0.15 -20.95
C THR A 124 28.88 1.00 -20.62
N SER A 125 28.53 2.04 -19.85
CA SER A 125 29.54 3.07 -19.51
C SER A 125 29.25 4.10 -18.40
N SER A 126 28.01 4.28 -17.94
CA SER A 126 27.65 5.38 -17.03
C SER A 126 27.41 4.92 -15.58
N SER A 127 27.95 5.71 -14.65
CA SER A 127 27.66 5.65 -13.21
C SER A 127 26.87 6.89 -12.85
N GLY A 128 25.86 6.77 -11.98
CA GLY A 128 25.01 7.90 -11.58
C GLY A 128 23.81 8.16 -12.50
N ASP A 129 23.45 7.22 -13.36
CA ASP A 129 22.26 7.34 -14.21
C ASP A 129 20.97 7.32 -13.39
N LYS A 130 19.95 8.00 -13.89
CA LYS A 130 18.59 8.00 -13.33
C LYS A 130 17.62 7.45 -14.37
N GLY A 131 16.82 6.45 -14.00
CA GLY A 131 15.77 5.96 -14.90
C GLY A 131 14.70 7.03 -15.11
N VAL A 132 14.01 7.40 -14.04
CA VAL A 132 12.97 8.44 -14.06
C VAL A 132 13.25 9.50 -13.00
N TYR A 133 13.09 10.76 -13.38
CA TYR A 133 12.94 11.87 -12.43
C TYR A 133 11.49 12.33 -12.41
N LEU A 134 10.89 12.45 -11.22
CA LEU A 134 9.54 12.98 -11.00
C LEU A 134 9.59 14.23 -10.13
N GLY A 135 9.07 15.36 -10.61
CA GLY A 135 9.01 16.59 -9.84
C GLY A 135 7.69 17.33 -10.00
N GLN A 136 7.42 18.24 -9.06
CA GLN A 136 6.32 19.21 -9.18
C GLN A 136 4.96 18.53 -9.41
N GLN A 137 4.57 17.59 -8.54
CA GLN A 137 3.31 16.85 -8.66
C GLN A 137 3.21 15.92 -9.87
N ALA A 138 4.35 15.44 -10.38
CA ALA A 138 4.38 14.43 -11.43
C ALA A 138 3.82 13.08 -10.93
N THR A 139 3.26 12.30 -11.85
CA THR A 139 2.77 10.95 -11.57
C THR A 139 3.42 9.92 -12.51
N ALA A 140 3.97 8.85 -11.95
CA ALA A 140 4.30 7.63 -12.68
C ALA A 140 3.38 6.49 -12.27
N ASP A 141 2.77 5.81 -13.25
CA ASP A 141 1.76 4.78 -13.01
C ASP A 141 1.92 3.61 -13.97
N ARG A 142 2.22 2.41 -13.45
CA ARG A 142 2.57 1.24 -14.30
C ARG A 142 3.80 1.53 -15.17
N VAL A 143 4.86 2.01 -14.52
CA VAL A 143 6.17 2.20 -15.13
C VAL A 143 7.12 1.11 -14.63
N THR A 144 7.81 0.45 -15.54
CA THR A 144 8.93 -0.43 -15.19
C THR A 144 10.24 0.31 -15.43
N VAL A 145 11.17 0.26 -14.49
CA VAL A 145 12.55 0.73 -14.70
C VAL A 145 13.48 -0.45 -14.55
N ASP A 146 14.20 -0.79 -15.62
CA ASP A 146 15.23 -1.83 -15.61
C ASP A 146 16.63 -1.20 -15.65
N GLY A 147 17.24 -1.08 -14.48
CA GLY A 147 18.61 -0.63 -14.26
C GLY A 147 19.44 -1.64 -13.47
N ALA A 148 19.11 -2.94 -13.52
CA ALA A 148 19.82 -3.95 -12.74
C ALA A 148 21.32 -4.04 -13.07
N GLY A 149 21.68 -3.75 -14.32
CA GLY A 149 23.05 -3.80 -14.82
C GLY A 149 23.83 -2.48 -14.66
N THR A 150 23.22 -1.40 -14.16
CA THR A 150 23.85 -0.08 -14.09
C THR A 150 24.42 0.20 -12.70
N SER A 151 25.71 0.52 -12.64
CA SER A 151 26.39 0.76 -11.36
C SER A 151 26.05 2.14 -10.82
N ASN A 152 25.80 2.25 -9.50
CA ASN A 152 25.53 3.51 -8.82
C ASN A 152 24.41 4.34 -9.49
N ALA A 153 23.42 3.64 -10.04
CA ALA A 153 22.27 4.25 -10.70
C ALA A 153 21.08 4.31 -9.75
N THR A 154 20.18 5.27 -9.99
CA THR A 154 18.92 5.42 -9.28
C THR A 154 17.77 5.08 -10.23
N ALA A 155 16.91 4.12 -9.88
CA ALA A 155 15.78 3.78 -10.74
C ALA A 155 14.78 4.95 -10.83
N VAL A 156 14.39 5.53 -9.69
CA VAL A 156 13.53 6.71 -9.63
C VAL A 156 14.06 7.74 -8.64
N GLU A 157 14.20 8.98 -9.09
CA GLU A 157 14.35 10.14 -8.21
C GLU A 157 13.04 10.93 -8.20
N MET A 158 12.57 11.34 -7.01
CA MET A 158 11.29 12.03 -6.92
C MET A 158 11.21 13.09 -5.83
N SER A 159 10.41 14.14 -6.10
CA SER A 159 10.06 15.20 -5.17
C SER A 159 8.62 15.65 -5.40
N GLU A 160 7.84 15.76 -4.32
CA GLU A 160 6.43 16.20 -4.35
C GLU A 160 5.58 15.44 -5.39
N SER A 161 5.81 14.14 -5.55
CA SER A 161 5.30 13.36 -6.69
C SER A 161 4.68 12.03 -6.28
N THR A 162 3.98 11.38 -7.21
CA THR A 162 3.35 10.07 -7.01
C THR A 162 3.98 9.00 -7.88
N LEU A 163 4.35 7.86 -7.27
CA LEU A 163 4.75 6.64 -7.97
C LEU A 163 3.78 5.53 -7.58
N ARG A 164 3.19 4.82 -8.55
CA ARG A 164 2.29 3.72 -8.23
C ARG A 164 2.32 2.57 -9.22
N ARG A 165 1.97 1.37 -8.74
CA ARG A 165 1.80 0.15 -9.58
C ARG A 165 3.02 -0.13 -10.47
N SER A 166 4.21 0.17 -9.97
CA SER A 166 5.44 0.24 -10.75
C SER A 166 6.44 -0.82 -10.30
N SER A 167 7.42 -1.12 -11.14
CA SER A 167 8.48 -2.10 -10.82
C SER A 167 9.84 -1.49 -11.10
N LEU A 168 10.67 -1.39 -10.07
CA LEU A 168 11.97 -0.76 -10.13
C LEU A 168 13.06 -1.80 -9.86
N SER A 169 14.02 -1.88 -10.77
CA SER A 169 15.24 -2.64 -10.56
C SER A 169 16.45 -1.72 -10.73
N ALA A 170 17.36 -1.74 -9.76
CA ALA A 170 18.67 -1.12 -9.84
C ALA A 170 19.75 -2.14 -9.45
N SER A 171 21.02 -1.81 -9.67
CA SER A 171 22.14 -2.67 -9.28
C SER A 171 21.96 -3.18 -7.84
N PRO A 172 22.03 -4.50 -7.62
CA PRO A 172 21.83 -5.07 -6.31
C PRO A 172 22.98 -4.75 -5.37
N THR A 173 24.11 -4.19 -5.81
CA THR A 173 25.28 -3.90 -4.94
C THR A 173 25.63 -2.43 -4.82
N THR A 174 25.15 -1.59 -5.74
CA THR A 174 25.48 -0.16 -5.79
C THR A 174 24.28 0.71 -6.17
N GLY A 175 23.18 0.12 -6.61
CA GLY A 175 22.03 0.86 -7.14
C GLY A 175 21.06 1.29 -6.04
N ARG A 176 20.30 2.34 -6.34
CA ARG A 176 19.22 2.86 -5.53
C ARG A 176 17.89 2.64 -6.24
N GLY A 177 16.88 2.16 -5.53
CA GLY A 177 15.53 2.03 -6.06
C GLY A 177 14.87 3.39 -6.18
N VAL A 178 14.59 4.01 -5.04
CA VAL A 178 14.01 5.35 -4.96
C VAL A 178 14.93 6.29 -4.18
N PHE A 179 15.25 7.43 -4.78
CA PHE A 179 15.77 8.60 -4.07
C PHE A 179 14.67 9.65 -3.92
N SER A 180 14.37 10.03 -2.69
CA SER A 180 13.31 10.97 -2.38
C SER A 180 13.88 12.27 -1.82
N ALA A 181 13.49 13.37 -2.47
CA ALA A 181 13.61 14.73 -1.96
C ALA A 181 12.28 15.21 -1.34
N GLY A 182 11.51 14.28 -0.74
CA GLY A 182 10.40 14.58 0.14
C GLY A 182 9.03 14.81 -0.50
N ASN A 183 8.00 14.69 0.35
CA ASN A 183 6.58 14.92 0.05
C ASN A 183 6.02 14.00 -1.05
N ASN A 184 6.53 12.78 -1.13
CA ASN A 184 6.18 11.81 -2.14
C ASN A 184 5.14 10.80 -1.65
N THR A 185 4.37 10.24 -2.59
CA THR A 185 3.50 9.08 -2.35
C THR A 185 3.94 7.92 -3.22
N VAL A 186 4.30 6.79 -2.61
CA VAL A 186 4.67 5.55 -3.32
C VAL A 186 3.72 4.42 -2.95
N THR A 187 3.06 3.82 -3.93
CA THR A 187 2.09 2.76 -3.68
C THR A 187 2.19 1.57 -4.62
N ASP A 188 1.85 0.37 -4.17
CA ASP A 188 1.72 -0.81 -5.04
C ASP A 188 2.97 -1.06 -5.90
N THR A 189 4.16 -0.84 -5.34
CA THR A 189 5.42 -0.81 -6.11
C THR A 189 6.38 -1.88 -5.63
N THR A 190 7.09 -2.52 -6.56
CA THR A 190 8.17 -3.46 -6.26
C THR A 190 9.52 -2.81 -6.53
N ILE A 191 10.45 -2.97 -5.60
CA ILE A 191 11.79 -2.38 -5.67
C ILE A 191 12.82 -3.48 -5.41
N SER A 192 13.77 -3.65 -6.32
CA SER A 192 14.94 -4.50 -6.14
C SER A 192 16.19 -3.66 -6.37
N ALA A 193 16.94 -3.36 -5.31
CA ALA A 193 18.10 -2.47 -5.37
C ALA A 193 18.99 -2.67 -4.13
N SER A 194 20.24 -2.23 -4.17
CA SER A 194 21.10 -2.28 -2.97
C SER A 194 20.52 -1.43 -1.83
N GLN A 195 20.20 -0.18 -2.15
CA GLN A 195 19.42 0.73 -1.32
C GLN A 195 18.00 0.83 -1.90
N GLY A 196 16.99 0.36 -1.18
CA GLY A 196 15.61 0.29 -1.67
C GLY A 196 14.97 1.66 -1.83
N PHE A 197 14.75 2.35 -0.71
CA PHE A 197 14.12 3.67 -0.65
C PHE A 197 14.90 4.56 0.31
N ASP A 198 15.27 5.76 -0.13
CA ASP A 198 16.07 6.71 0.64
C ASP A 198 15.41 8.09 0.63
N LEU A 199 15.02 8.60 1.79
CA LEU A 199 14.52 9.98 1.97
C LEU A 199 15.62 10.87 2.54
N SER A 200 15.93 11.94 1.80
CA SER A 200 17.01 12.87 2.16
C SER A 200 16.61 14.32 2.44
N ASP A 201 15.33 14.68 2.39
CA ASP A 201 14.90 16.08 2.59
C ASP A 201 14.31 16.33 4.00
N PRO A 202 14.99 17.11 4.86
CA PRO A 202 14.51 17.43 6.19
C PRO A 202 13.12 18.08 6.24
N GLY A 203 12.30 17.67 7.21
CA GLY A 203 11.00 18.30 7.47
C GLY A 203 9.89 17.92 6.50
N THR A 204 10.17 17.02 5.56
CA THR A 204 9.19 16.47 4.62
C THR A 204 8.62 15.13 5.12
N VAL A 205 7.51 14.70 4.50
CA VAL A 205 6.87 13.43 4.82
C VAL A 205 6.61 12.65 3.53
N ASP A 206 7.17 11.45 3.46
CA ASP A 206 6.82 10.48 2.42
C ASP A 206 5.81 9.46 2.94
N VAL A 207 4.86 9.09 2.07
CA VAL A 207 3.84 8.08 2.34
C VAL A 207 4.06 6.89 1.43
N VAL A 208 4.30 5.73 2.04
CA VAL A 208 4.58 4.47 1.36
C VAL A 208 3.51 3.45 1.77
N SER A 209 2.83 2.83 0.80
CA SER A 209 1.86 1.78 1.11
C SER A 209 1.87 0.66 0.08
N ARG A 210 1.83 -0.60 0.52
CA ARG A 210 1.89 -1.76 -0.40
C ARG A 210 3.14 -1.74 -1.27
N VAL A 211 4.30 -1.47 -0.67
CA VAL A 211 5.60 -1.57 -1.35
C VAL A 211 6.38 -2.82 -0.91
N SER A 212 6.99 -3.51 -1.87
CA SER A 212 7.94 -4.59 -1.59
C SER A 212 9.35 -4.14 -1.95
N VAL A 213 10.28 -4.30 -1.02
CA VAL A 213 11.69 -4.00 -1.22
C VAL A 213 12.51 -5.25 -1.04
N ARG A 214 13.28 -5.66 -2.06
CA ARG A 214 14.38 -6.60 -1.93
C ARG A 214 15.69 -5.80 -1.93
N SER A 215 16.41 -5.81 -0.81
CA SER A 215 17.64 -5.03 -0.64
C SER A 215 18.79 -5.80 -0.03
N ASP A 216 20.02 -5.55 -0.47
CA ASP A 216 21.22 -6.15 0.12
C ASP A 216 21.93 -5.24 1.13
N TRP A 217 21.59 -3.94 1.17
CA TRP A 217 22.16 -2.98 2.11
C TRP A 217 21.11 -2.32 2.98
N GLN A 218 20.17 -1.55 2.41
CA GLN A 218 19.13 -0.87 3.20
C GLN A 218 17.77 -0.95 2.50
N GLY A 219 16.72 -1.32 3.24
CA GLY A 219 15.35 -1.40 2.74
C GLY A 219 14.71 -0.02 2.60
N PHE A 220 14.26 0.54 3.72
CA PHE A 220 13.81 1.93 3.84
C PHE A 220 14.78 2.70 4.73
N ALA A 221 15.34 3.80 4.22
CA ALA A 221 16.27 4.66 4.91
C ALA A 221 15.80 6.12 4.89
N THR A 222 16.07 6.84 5.97
CA THR A 222 15.91 8.30 6.00
C THR A 222 17.08 8.95 6.72
N ASP A 223 17.70 9.93 6.06
CA ASP A 223 18.77 10.76 6.63
C ASP A 223 18.24 12.08 7.24
N GLY A 224 16.99 12.41 6.95
CA GLY A 224 16.18 13.50 7.49
C GLY A 224 14.73 13.42 6.99
N GLY A 225 13.77 13.90 7.78
CA GLY A 225 12.35 13.86 7.44
C GLY A 225 11.63 12.65 8.05
N THR A 226 10.46 12.33 7.50
CA THR A 226 9.61 11.22 7.97
C THR A 226 9.17 10.32 6.83
N ILE A 227 9.33 9.00 7.00
CA ILE A 227 8.70 8.01 6.14
C ILE A 227 7.55 7.37 6.93
N THR A 228 6.33 7.43 6.40
CA THR A 228 5.19 6.66 6.91
C THR A 228 4.96 5.47 5.98
N ILE A 229 5.02 4.26 6.54
CA ILE A 229 5.00 3.00 5.80
C ILE A 229 3.82 2.16 6.28
N ASP A 230 3.06 1.62 5.33
CA ASP A 230 1.96 0.70 5.62
C ASP A 230 1.89 -0.46 4.62
N ASP A 231 1.38 -1.62 5.04
CA ASP A 231 1.17 -2.82 4.19
C ASP A 231 2.39 -3.26 3.35
N SER A 232 3.61 -3.10 3.87
CA SER A 232 4.83 -3.20 3.08
C SER A 232 5.79 -4.30 3.55
N VAL A 233 6.56 -4.85 2.62
CA VAL A 233 7.50 -5.95 2.88
C VAL A 233 8.93 -5.49 2.57
N VAL A 234 9.86 -5.82 3.46
CA VAL A 234 11.30 -5.70 3.23
C VAL A 234 11.93 -7.08 3.33
N ASP A 235 12.55 -7.53 2.24
CA ASP A 235 13.31 -8.77 2.16
C ASP A 235 14.82 -8.47 2.04
N LEU A 236 15.54 -8.82 3.10
CA LEU A 236 17.00 -8.68 3.18
C LEU A 236 17.74 -9.87 2.55
N GLY A 237 17.05 -10.92 2.15
CA GLY A 237 17.61 -12.16 1.62
C GLY A 237 18.59 -12.80 2.59
N ALA A 238 19.83 -13.05 2.16
CA ALA A 238 20.91 -13.58 3.01
C ALA A 238 22.07 -12.57 3.20
N SER A 239 21.77 -11.28 3.06
CA SER A 239 22.78 -10.22 2.92
C SER A 239 23.44 -9.89 4.26
N VAL A 240 24.76 -9.72 4.27
CA VAL A 240 25.55 -9.43 5.47
C VAL A 240 25.47 -7.93 5.78
N GLY A 241 25.21 -7.56 7.03
CA GLY A 241 25.18 -6.16 7.47
C GLY A 241 23.99 -5.34 6.95
N SER A 242 23.01 -5.97 6.30
CA SER A 242 21.85 -5.29 5.72
C SER A 242 20.88 -4.81 6.79
N THR A 243 20.19 -3.69 6.55
CA THR A 243 19.19 -3.11 7.44
C THR A 243 17.82 -3.03 6.79
N GLY A 244 16.77 -3.49 7.47
CA GLY A 244 15.39 -3.37 6.98
C GLY A 244 14.89 -1.92 6.96
N LEU A 245 14.75 -1.35 8.16
CA LEU A 245 14.33 0.04 8.37
C LEU A 245 15.45 0.81 9.08
N PHE A 246 15.94 1.89 8.47
CA PHE A 246 17.06 2.68 8.98
C PHE A 246 16.68 4.15 9.14
N ALA A 247 16.52 4.60 10.39
CA ALA A 247 16.44 6.02 10.72
C ALA A 247 17.81 6.49 11.22
N GLY A 248 18.65 6.96 10.30
CA GLY A 248 20.04 7.30 10.62
C GLY A 248 20.74 8.08 9.51
N ASN A 249 21.78 8.83 9.87
CA ASN A 249 22.75 9.33 8.91
C ASN A 249 24.15 9.29 9.51
N ASP A 250 25.14 9.00 8.67
CA ASP A 250 26.56 9.00 9.06
C ASP A 250 27.22 10.37 8.83
N ASN A 251 26.49 11.31 8.21
CA ASN A 251 26.99 12.63 7.81
C ASN A 251 26.77 13.72 8.87
N ASN A 252 26.39 13.35 10.08
CA ASN A 252 26.16 14.25 11.22
C ASN A 252 25.05 15.31 11.00
N GLY A 253 24.08 15.04 10.12
CA GLY A 253 22.94 15.92 9.91
C GLY A 253 22.03 15.96 11.15
N THR A 254 21.70 17.16 11.62
CA THR A 254 20.94 17.38 12.88
C THR A 254 19.43 17.22 12.73
N SER A 255 18.94 17.16 11.48
CA SER A 255 17.51 16.96 11.19
C SER A 255 16.98 15.67 11.81
N PRO A 256 15.76 15.70 12.39
CA PRO A 256 15.10 14.50 12.87
C PRO A 256 14.89 13.49 11.74
N LYS A 257 15.10 12.22 12.07
CA LYS A 257 14.93 11.07 11.18
C LYS A 257 13.85 10.17 11.75
N THR A 258 12.73 10.02 11.04
CA THR A 258 11.56 9.34 11.57
C THR A 258 11.04 8.28 10.62
N ILE A 259 10.80 7.07 11.12
CA ILE A 259 10.05 6.04 10.40
C ILE A 259 8.82 5.65 11.23
N ASN A 260 7.64 5.77 10.65
CA ASN A 260 6.38 5.31 11.23
C ASN A 260 5.90 4.11 10.41
N ALA A 261 6.06 2.90 10.91
CA ALA A 261 5.70 1.67 10.24
C ALA A 261 4.49 1.00 10.92
N ASP A 262 3.41 0.82 10.16
CA ASP A 262 2.24 0.02 10.53
C ASP A 262 2.12 -1.14 9.53
N HIS A 263 1.80 -2.36 9.95
CA HIS A 263 1.67 -3.50 9.02
C HIS A 263 2.90 -3.72 8.11
N VAL A 264 4.11 -3.58 8.64
CA VAL A 264 5.35 -3.83 7.90
C VAL A 264 5.90 -5.21 8.25
N THR A 265 6.39 -5.95 7.26
CA THR A 265 7.08 -7.23 7.47
C THR A 265 8.51 -7.15 6.98
N VAL A 266 9.47 -7.27 7.90
CA VAL A 266 10.91 -7.34 7.60
C VAL A 266 11.37 -8.79 7.78
N ILE A 267 11.93 -9.36 6.71
CA ILE A 267 12.40 -10.75 6.66
C ILE A 267 13.80 -10.90 6.09
N GLY A 268 14.40 -12.08 6.30
CA GLY A 268 15.74 -12.40 5.84
C GLY A 268 16.83 -11.68 6.64
N GLY A 269 18.04 -11.65 6.09
CA GLY A 269 19.24 -11.09 6.69
C GLY A 269 20.28 -12.18 6.97
N GLY A 270 21.54 -11.84 6.69
CA GLY A 270 22.73 -12.63 7.04
C GLY A 270 23.37 -12.14 8.34
N SER A 271 24.64 -12.47 8.56
CA SER A 271 25.35 -11.98 9.75
C SER A 271 25.47 -10.45 9.77
N GLY A 272 25.38 -9.84 10.93
CA GLY A 272 25.38 -8.40 11.16
C GLY A 272 24.12 -7.69 10.67
N SER A 273 23.12 -8.41 10.16
CA SER A 273 21.90 -7.76 9.68
C SER A 273 21.05 -7.23 10.82
N MET A 274 20.39 -6.11 10.57
CA MET A 274 19.39 -5.55 11.48
C MET A 274 18.02 -5.45 10.82
N GLY A 275 16.98 -5.74 11.60
CA GLY A 275 15.61 -5.50 11.15
C GLY A 275 15.28 -4.02 11.14
N VAL A 276 15.42 -3.38 12.30
CA VAL A 276 15.16 -1.95 12.50
C VAL A 276 16.29 -1.32 13.28
N TRP A 277 16.78 -0.19 12.78
CA TRP A 277 17.87 0.55 13.37
C TRP A 277 17.56 2.05 13.49
N ALA A 278 17.49 2.54 14.73
CA ALA A 278 17.51 3.96 15.03
C ALA A 278 18.92 4.39 15.43
N TYR A 279 19.54 5.25 14.62
CA TYR A 279 20.93 5.67 14.79
C TYR A 279 21.04 7.17 15.00
N ALA A 280 21.48 7.56 16.20
CA ALA A 280 21.78 8.93 16.61
C ALA A 280 23.13 8.98 17.35
N ALA A 281 24.18 8.42 16.73
CA ALA A 281 25.53 8.33 17.33
C ALA A 281 26.63 9.09 16.55
N ALA A 282 26.22 10.06 15.74
CA ALA A 282 27.10 10.95 14.99
C ALA A 282 28.05 11.76 15.91
N SER A 283 29.36 11.76 15.61
CA SER A 283 30.32 12.66 16.27
C SER A 283 30.11 14.09 15.79
N GLY A 284 30.34 15.10 16.62
CA GLY A 284 30.25 16.48 16.17
C GLY A 284 28.83 17.06 16.09
N ALA A 285 27.77 16.29 16.40
CA ALA A 285 26.39 16.74 16.31
C ALA A 285 25.46 16.10 17.35
N THR A 286 24.47 16.89 17.80
CA THR A 286 23.32 16.39 18.57
C THR A 286 22.21 16.01 17.59
N THR A 287 21.86 14.72 17.52
CA THR A 287 20.93 14.19 16.51
C THR A 287 19.73 13.49 17.15
N THR A 288 18.63 13.36 16.40
CA THR A 288 17.43 12.62 16.84
C THR A 288 16.98 11.64 15.77
N SER A 289 16.76 10.40 16.18
CA SER A 289 16.26 9.32 15.32
C SER A 289 15.16 8.55 16.05
N SER A 290 14.04 8.28 15.36
CA SER A 290 12.92 7.58 15.96
C SER A 290 12.25 6.62 14.98
N VAL A 291 11.95 5.41 15.45
CA VAL A 291 11.13 4.46 14.71
C VAL A 291 9.95 4.02 15.55
N THR A 292 8.75 4.01 14.96
CA THR A 292 7.57 3.39 15.54
C THR A 292 7.19 2.16 14.72
N LEU A 293 6.99 1.03 15.38
CA LEU A 293 6.48 -0.22 14.80
C LEU A 293 5.13 -0.57 15.43
N THR A 294 4.10 -0.64 14.61
CA THR A 294 2.76 -1.11 15.00
C THR A 294 2.31 -2.22 14.05
N ASN A 295 1.59 -3.24 14.54
CA ASN A 295 1.08 -4.35 13.73
C ASN A 295 2.13 -4.98 12.81
N SER A 296 3.40 -5.04 13.21
CA SER A 296 4.50 -5.35 12.30
C SER A 296 5.22 -6.64 12.68
N ILE A 297 5.92 -7.24 11.72
CA ILE A 297 6.76 -8.44 11.92
C ILE A 297 8.21 -8.09 11.57
N VAL A 298 9.15 -8.45 12.43
CA VAL A 298 10.59 -8.35 12.17
C VAL A 298 11.26 -9.68 12.52
N TRP A 299 11.43 -10.54 11.52
CA TRP A 299 11.86 -11.93 11.74
C TRP A 299 12.90 -12.40 10.73
N GLY A 300 14.04 -12.91 11.19
CA GLY A 300 15.14 -13.34 10.31
C GLY A 300 16.44 -12.56 10.52
N PRO A 301 16.45 -11.22 10.66
CA PRO A 301 17.68 -10.48 10.87
C PRO A 301 18.42 -10.93 12.12
N GLU A 302 19.75 -10.82 12.16
CA GLU A 302 20.55 -11.23 13.33
C GLU A 302 20.17 -10.40 14.57
N THR A 303 19.91 -9.11 14.39
CA THR A 303 19.36 -8.23 15.43
C THR A 303 18.05 -7.62 14.96
N SER A 304 16.91 -8.02 15.54
CA SER A 304 15.62 -7.45 15.14
C SER A 304 15.55 -5.94 15.37
N LEU A 305 15.95 -5.47 16.56
CA LEU A 305 15.86 -4.04 16.93
C LEU A 305 17.21 -3.55 17.47
N ARG A 306 17.71 -2.45 16.92
CA ARG A 306 18.96 -1.81 17.34
C ARG A 306 18.78 -0.32 17.56
N VAL A 307 19.34 0.18 18.66
CA VAL A 307 19.44 1.60 18.98
C VAL A 307 20.90 1.96 19.25
N ASP A 308 21.41 3.00 18.61
CA ASP A 308 22.69 3.62 18.98
C ASP A 308 22.46 5.11 19.22
N ALA A 309 22.81 5.59 20.42
CA ALA A 309 22.67 6.99 20.80
C ALA A 309 23.94 7.48 21.48
N GLY A 310 24.51 8.57 20.98
CA GLY A 310 25.69 9.19 21.58
C GLY A 310 26.22 10.38 20.78
N ASN A 311 27.12 11.15 21.39
CA ASN A 311 27.95 12.15 20.73
C ASN A 311 29.21 12.41 21.58
N ASP A 312 30.14 13.21 21.05
CA ASP A 312 31.42 13.54 21.70
C ASP A 312 31.29 14.54 22.88
N GLY A 313 30.08 15.04 23.15
CA GLY A 313 29.78 15.98 24.24
C GLY A 313 30.16 17.42 23.95
N ALA A 314 30.76 17.74 22.79
CA ALA A 314 31.24 19.08 22.49
C ALA A 314 30.12 20.04 22.02
N GLN A 315 28.96 19.52 21.62
CA GLN A 315 27.83 20.33 21.11
C GLN A 315 26.79 20.66 22.19
N GLY A 316 26.87 20.02 23.36
CA GLY A 316 25.86 20.13 24.42
C GLY A 316 24.56 19.35 24.09
N GLY A 317 23.94 18.82 25.15
CA GLY A 317 22.75 17.97 25.02
C GLY A 317 23.05 16.54 24.56
N ALA A 318 22.08 15.66 24.71
CA ALA A 318 22.20 14.25 24.33
C ALA A 318 21.63 13.98 22.94
N SER A 319 22.32 13.19 22.13
CA SER A 319 21.72 12.60 20.93
C SER A 319 20.69 11.56 21.35
N THR A 320 19.54 11.51 20.69
CA THR A 320 18.41 10.66 21.09
C THR A 320 18.05 9.67 20.00
N ALA A 321 18.07 8.38 20.30
CA ALA A 321 17.54 7.36 19.40
C ALA A 321 16.49 6.51 20.11
N THR A 322 15.32 6.35 19.50
CA THR A 322 14.21 5.56 20.07
C THR A 322 13.61 4.58 19.07
N ILE A 323 13.20 3.43 19.59
CA ILE A 323 12.28 2.54 18.88
C ILE A 323 11.08 2.30 19.81
N VAL A 324 9.86 2.52 19.31
CA VAL A 324 8.63 2.20 20.04
C VAL A 324 7.91 1.08 19.30
N THR A 325 7.56 0.00 20.00
CA THR A 325 6.86 -1.13 19.39
C THR A 325 5.51 -1.34 20.05
N SER A 326 4.49 -1.73 19.29
CA SER A 326 3.22 -2.22 19.82
C SER A 326 2.57 -3.18 18.83
N PHE A 327 1.87 -4.19 19.32
CA PHE A 327 1.23 -5.24 18.52
C PHE A 327 2.16 -5.75 17.40
N SER A 328 3.43 -5.95 17.72
CA SER A 328 4.45 -6.31 16.75
C SER A 328 5.23 -7.52 17.23
N ASP A 329 5.53 -8.41 16.30
CA ASP A 329 6.31 -9.61 16.53
C ASP A 329 7.74 -9.40 16.06
N TRP A 330 8.70 -9.64 16.94
CA TRP A 330 10.12 -9.50 16.65
C TRP A 330 10.93 -10.41 17.56
N HIS A 331 12.05 -10.91 17.05
CA HIS A 331 12.81 -11.95 17.71
C HIS A 331 13.84 -11.41 18.71
N GLY A 332 13.91 -12.04 19.89
CA GLY A 332 15.07 -11.93 20.77
C GLY A 332 15.05 -10.70 21.68
N VAL A 333 16.20 -10.08 21.88
CA VAL A 333 16.36 -8.89 22.74
C VAL A 333 16.92 -7.74 21.93
N PRO A 334 16.45 -6.50 22.14
CA PRO A 334 17.02 -5.35 21.45
C PRO A 334 18.49 -5.14 21.82
N LEU A 335 19.27 -4.66 20.85
CA LEU A 335 20.64 -4.17 21.09
C LEU A 335 20.61 -2.67 21.31
N GLU A 336 20.95 -2.21 22.52
CA GLU A 336 20.93 -0.80 22.90
C GLU A 336 22.32 -0.30 23.28
N ASN A 337 22.93 0.51 22.41
CA ASN A 337 24.21 1.17 22.65
C ASN A 337 23.97 2.65 22.96
N VAL A 338 23.65 2.95 24.22
CA VAL A 338 23.42 4.32 24.68
C VAL A 338 24.66 4.80 25.44
N GLY A 339 25.42 5.71 24.82
CA GLY A 339 26.63 6.30 25.40
C GLY A 339 26.32 7.40 26.44
N SER A 340 27.37 7.95 27.08
CA SER A 340 27.23 8.95 28.15
C SER A 340 26.53 10.25 27.72
N ASN A 341 26.57 10.60 26.43
CA ASN A 341 25.84 11.72 25.84
C ASN A 341 24.71 11.25 24.90
N GLY A 342 24.21 10.04 25.14
CA GLY A 342 23.09 9.44 24.44
C GLY A 342 21.85 9.37 25.33
N ALA A 343 20.68 9.36 24.71
CA ALA A 343 19.40 9.11 25.37
C ALA A 343 18.49 8.25 24.48
N GLY A 344 17.48 7.65 25.10
CA GLY A 344 16.50 6.80 24.43
C GLY A 344 16.72 5.31 24.66
N GLY A 345 16.30 4.48 23.71
CA GLY A 345 16.19 3.03 23.84
C GLY A 345 14.93 2.47 23.17
N VAL A 346 14.66 1.19 23.38
CA VAL A 346 13.48 0.50 22.88
C VAL A 346 12.39 0.49 23.94
N THR A 347 11.23 1.05 23.60
CA THR A 347 10.01 0.98 24.41
C THR A 347 9.09 -0.09 23.85
N ILE A 348 8.77 -1.08 24.68
CA ILE A 348 7.88 -2.20 24.31
C ILE A 348 6.48 -1.91 24.84
N GLY A 349 5.54 -1.70 23.93
CA GLY A 349 4.12 -1.55 24.20
C GLY A 349 3.40 -2.90 24.31
N ALA A 350 2.07 -2.87 24.25
CA ALA A 350 1.25 -4.07 24.29
C ALA A 350 1.52 -5.00 23.09
N GLY A 351 1.22 -6.29 23.21
CA GLY A 351 1.11 -7.19 22.07
C GLY A 351 2.43 -7.68 21.43
N ARG A 352 3.57 -7.62 22.13
CA ARG A 352 4.79 -8.34 21.72
C ARG A 352 4.60 -9.86 21.86
N LEU A 353 4.98 -10.64 20.84
CA LEU A 353 4.85 -12.11 20.86
C LEU A 353 6.18 -12.85 20.95
N ASP A 354 7.17 -12.53 20.12
CA ASP A 354 8.48 -13.21 20.03
C ASP A 354 8.33 -14.71 19.77
N VAL A 355 7.64 -15.03 18.69
CA VAL A 355 7.33 -16.39 18.25
C VAL A 355 7.56 -16.49 16.75
N ALA A 356 7.96 -17.67 16.25
CA ALA A 356 8.11 -17.84 14.81
C ALA A 356 6.79 -17.51 14.09
N PRO A 357 6.75 -16.53 13.16
CA PRO A 357 5.50 -15.99 12.64
C PRO A 357 4.76 -16.94 11.70
N GLY A 358 5.37 -18.06 11.29
CA GLY A 358 4.72 -19.04 10.42
C GLY A 358 4.38 -18.46 9.04
N LEU A 359 5.41 -17.96 8.34
CA LEU A 359 5.31 -17.44 6.97
C LEU A 359 5.36 -18.58 5.94
N VAL A 360 4.78 -18.38 4.75
CA VAL A 360 4.71 -19.39 3.68
C VAL A 360 6.10 -19.77 3.17
N ASP A 361 6.90 -18.79 2.72
CA ASP A 361 8.29 -19.02 2.30
C ASP A 361 9.13 -17.73 2.40
N ALA A 362 9.53 -17.40 3.63
CA ALA A 362 10.35 -16.23 3.88
C ALA A 362 11.72 -16.27 3.17
N ALA A 363 12.24 -17.46 2.83
CA ALA A 363 13.53 -17.58 2.15
C ALA A 363 13.46 -17.16 0.68
N SER A 364 12.28 -17.28 0.05
CA SER A 364 12.01 -16.79 -1.29
C SER A 364 11.37 -15.40 -1.33
N GLY A 365 11.23 -14.73 -0.18
CA GLY A 365 10.56 -13.43 -0.06
C GLY A 365 9.03 -13.50 0.08
N ASP A 366 8.44 -14.69 0.21
CA ASP A 366 7.00 -14.88 0.43
C ASP A 366 6.66 -14.75 1.92
N ALA A 367 6.24 -13.54 2.29
CA ALA A 367 5.86 -13.17 3.66
C ALA A 367 4.37 -13.37 3.99
N HIS A 368 3.60 -14.10 3.18
CA HIS A 368 2.22 -14.44 3.54
C HIS A 368 2.16 -15.31 4.79
N LEU A 369 1.09 -15.17 5.58
CA LEU A 369 0.85 -15.96 6.77
C LEU A 369 0.29 -17.35 6.42
N THR A 370 0.77 -18.38 7.12
CA THR A 370 0.16 -19.71 7.07
C THR A 370 -1.07 -19.79 7.98
N ALA A 371 -1.98 -20.73 7.73
CA ALA A 371 -3.20 -20.92 8.54
C ALA A 371 -2.94 -21.26 10.03
N GLY A 372 -1.72 -21.69 10.39
CA GLY A 372 -1.31 -21.98 11.76
C GLY A 372 -0.47 -20.87 12.40
N SER A 373 -0.30 -19.74 11.71
CA SER A 373 0.53 -18.64 12.18
C SER A 373 0.06 -18.12 13.54
N PRO A 374 0.96 -17.94 14.52
CA PRO A 374 0.61 -17.44 15.85
C PRO A 374 0.33 -15.93 15.87
N VAL A 375 0.66 -15.21 14.79
CA VAL A 375 0.47 -13.75 14.69
C VAL A 375 -0.88 -13.36 14.06
N VAL A 376 -1.66 -14.36 13.63
CA VAL A 376 -3.03 -14.18 13.16
C VAL A 376 -3.95 -13.75 14.31
N ASP A 377 -4.79 -12.75 14.04
CA ASP A 377 -5.71 -12.11 14.98
C ASP A 377 -5.02 -11.47 16.20
N LYS A 378 -3.76 -11.02 16.04
CA LYS A 378 -2.97 -10.42 17.13
C LYS A 378 -2.71 -8.92 17.01
N GLY A 379 -3.01 -8.31 15.86
CA GLY A 379 -2.89 -6.87 15.63
C GLY A 379 -3.80 -6.03 16.51
N ASP A 380 -3.46 -4.75 16.66
CA ASP A 380 -4.11 -3.76 17.51
C ASP A 380 -5.64 -3.74 17.30
N PRO A 381 -6.44 -4.02 18.36
CA PRO A 381 -7.89 -4.03 18.26
C PRO A 381 -8.50 -2.64 18.04
N SER A 382 -7.73 -1.58 18.24
CA SER A 382 -8.13 -0.17 18.10
C SER A 382 -7.53 0.52 16.88
N ALA A 383 -6.68 -0.16 16.11
CA ALA A 383 -5.97 0.46 14.99
C ALA A 383 -6.94 1.00 13.92
N SER A 384 -6.86 2.30 13.72
CA SER A 384 -7.29 2.95 12.48
C SER A 384 -6.23 2.69 11.41
N GLY A 385 -6.65 2.28 10.22
CA GLY A 385 -5.75 1.96 9.11
C GLY A 385 -6.57 1.59 7.89
N PRO A 386 -5.93 1.22 6.76
CA PRO A 386 -6.67 0.80 5.58
C PRO A 386 -7.59 -0.37 5.88
N SER A 387 -8.68 -0.44 5.12
CA SER A 387 -9.67 -1.53 5.22
C SER A 387 -9.20 -2.80 4.52
N LYS A 388 -8.06 -2.75 3.83
CA LYS A 388 -7.48 -3.83 3.07
C LYS A 388 -5.98 -3.90 3.30
N ASP A 389 -5.44 -5.10 3.14
CA ASP A 389 -4.01 -5.36 3.21
C ASP A 389 -3.33 -5.18 1.84
N ARG A 390 -2.10 -5.69 1.74
CA ARG A 390 -1.29 -5.70 0.53
C ARG A 390 -1.93 -6.40 -0.68
N ASP A 391 -2.62 -7.51 -0.46
CA ASP A 391 -3.27 -8.29 -1.53
C ASP A 391 -4.70 -7.83 -1.82
N GLY A 392 -5.17 -6.83 -1.08
CA GLY A 392 -6.53 -6.33 -1.16
C GLY A 392 -7.55 -7.17 -0.39
N ALA A 393 -7.09 -8.11 0.44
CA ALA A 393 -7.88 -8.84 1.41
C ALA A 393 -8.40 -7.87 2.48
N THR A 394 -9.62 -8.09 2.97
CA THR A 394 -10.22 -7.22 3.98
C THR A 394 -9.49 -7.38 5.30
N ARG A 395 -9.03 -6.28 5.89
CA ARG A 395 -8.48 -6.27 7.23
C ARG A 395 -9.58 -6.39 8.28
N VAL A 396 -9.22 -6.97 9.42
CA VAL A 396 -10.14 -7.47 10.45
C VAL A 396 -10.90 -8.68 9.92
N ALA A 397 -10.19 -9.80 9.78
CA ALA A 397 -10.72 -11.11 9.44
C ALA A 397 -10.55 -12.09 10.61
N ASP A 398 -11.40 -13.12 10.73
CA ASP A 398 -11.20 -14.24 11.68
C ASP A 398 -10.32 -15.30 11.02
N GLY A 399 -9.06 -14.94 10.75
CA GLY A 399 -8.15 -15.77 9.95
C GLY A 399 -7.91 -17.15 10.56
N ASP A 400 -7.96 -17.26 11.89
CA ASP A 400 -7.77 -18.53 12.60
C ASP A 400 -9.06 -19.34 12.83
N GLY A 401 -10.22 -18.76 12.50
CA GLY A 401 -11.54 -19.38 12.61
C GLY A 401 -11.99 -19.70 14.04
N LYS A 402 -11.37 -19.10 15.07
CA LYS A 402 -11.73 -19.32 16.47
C LYS A 402 -12.65 -18.23 17.03
N GLY A 403 -13.01 -17.25 16.21
CA GLY A 403 -13.82 -16.11 16.58
C GLY A 403 -12.98 -15.00 17.22
N GLY A 404 -13.46 -13.76 17.06
CA GLY A 404 -12.76 -12.58 17.56
C GLY A 404 -11.85 -11.93 16.53
N ALA A 405 -12.35 -11.82 15.29
CA ALA A 405 -11.72 -11.16 14.16
C ALA A 405 -10.97 -9.88 14.56
N ARG A 406 -9.67 -9.87 14.26
CA ARG A 406 -8.75 -8.76 14.44
C ARG A 406 -7.86 -8.67 13.21
N ARG A 407 -7.07 -7.61 13.14
CA ARG A 407 -6.02 -7.52 12.12
C ARG A 407 -4.93 -8.52 12.46
N ASP A 408 -4.26 -9.02 11.45
CA ASP A 408 -3.02 -9.76 11.63
C ASP A 408 -1.84 -8.81 11.81
N MET A 409 -0.75 -9.30 12.41
CA MET A 409 0.52 -8.59 12.34
C MET A 409 1.15 -8.83 10.96
N GLY A 410 1.85 -7.82 10.45
CA GLY A 410 2.55 -7.85 9.17
C GLY A 410 1.76 -7.27 8.01
N ALA A 411 2.32 -7.41 6.81
CA ALA A 411 1.84 -6.78 5.59
C ALA A 411 0.59 -7.44 5.00
N TYR A 412 0.31 -8.68 5.41
CA TYR A 412 -0.76 -9.51 4.87
C TYR A 412 -1.76 -9.88 5.94
N GLU A 413 -3.02 -10.04 5.53
CA GLU A 413 -4.11 -10.60 6.31
C GLU A 413 -4.39 -12.02 5.81
N LEU A 414 -4.50 -12.98 6.72
CA LEU A 414 -5.01 -14.31 6.44
C LEU A 414 -6.53 -14.25 6.27
N PRO A 415 -7.09 -14.55 5.09
CA PRO A 415 -8.54 -14.48 4.89
C PRO A 415 -9.29 -15.51 5.72
N ASP A 416 -10.42 -15.09 6.31
CA ASP A 416 -11.37 -16.01 6.93
C ASP A 416 -12.04 -16.90 5.87
N THR A 417 -11.77 -18.20 5.96
CA THR A 417 -12.35 -19.24 5.09
C THR A 417 -13.33 -20.16 5.82
N THR A 418 -13.66 -19.86 7.08
CA THR A 418 -14.49 -20.70 7.95
C THR A 418 -15.96 -20.36 7.77
N PRO A 419 -16.81 -21.27 7.26
CA PRO A 419 -18.23 -20.95 7.10
C PRO A 419 -18.98 -20.81 8.42
N PRO A 420 -19.97 -19.90 8.49
CA PRO A 420 -20.84 -19.76 9.65
C PRO A 420 -21.66 -21.03 9.89
N ASN A 421 -22.07 -21.26 11.14
CA ASN A 421 -23.05 -22.29 11.48
C ASN A 421 -24.39 -21.69 11.93
N THR A 422 -25.45 -21.92 11.16
CA THR A 422 -26.80 -21.46 11.46
C THR A 422 -27.50 -22.41 12.42
N ARG A 423 -28.02 -21.87 13.53
CA ARG A 423 -28.65 -22.65 14.59
C ARG A 423 -30.06 -22.14 14.83
N LEU A 424 -31.01 -23.07 15.00
CA LEU A 424 -32.37 -22.70 15.40
C LEU A 424 -32.40 -22.42 16.91
N THR A 425 -32.93 -21.26 17.29
CA THR A 425 -33.08 -20.88 18.70
C THR A 425 -34.52 -21.02 19.19
N SER A 426 -35.47 -21.24 18.27
CA SER A 426 -36.84 -21.64 18.59
C SER A 426 -37.15 -23.01 18.00
N SER A 427 -37.95 -23.81 18.70
CA SER A 427 -38.59 -24.99 18.14
C SER A 427 -39.97 -24.64 17.58
N LEU A 428 -40.30 -25.19 16.40
CA LEU A 428 -41.65 -25.19 15.86
C LEU A 428 -42.25 -26.59 15.97
N PRO A 429 -43.56 -26.73 16.22
CA PRO A 429 -44.21 -28.02 16.22
C PRO A 429 -44.18 -28.64 14.82
N LYS A 430 -44.15 -29.97 14.74
CA LYS A 430 -44.22 -30.70 13.45
C LYS A 430 -45.53 -30.45 12.70
N THR A 431 -46.59 -30.04 13.40
CA THR A 431 -47.91 -29.75 12.81
C THR A 431 -48.51 -28.50 13.46
N THR A 432 -49.23 -27.69 12.68
CA THR A 432 -49.89 -26.46 13.16
C THR A 432 -51.19 -26.18 12.41
N THR A 433 -52.15 -25.54 13.07
CA THR A 433 -53.32 -24.94 12.42
C THR A 433 -53.08 -23.47 12.04
N LYS A 434 -52.02 -22.84 12.57
CA LYS A 434 -51.71 -21.42 12.34
C LYS A 434 -51.21 -21.22 10.90
N GLY A 435 -51.82 -20.27 10.19
CA GLY A 435 -51.37 -19.86 8.85
C GLY A 435 -50.07 -19.06 8.83
N ARG A 436 -49.63 -18.54 9.98
CA ARG A 436 -48.39 -17.78 10.14
C ARG A 436 -47.58 -18.33 11.31
N VAL A 437 -46.31 -18.62 11.06
CA VAL A 437 -45.35 -19.12 12.07
C VAL A 437 -44.18 -18.16 12.23
N ARG A 438 -43.47 -18.26 13.37
CA ARG A 438 -42.27 -17.50 13.67
C ARG A 438 -41.12 -18.47 13.91
N LEU A 439 -40.02 -18.32 13.17
CA LEU A 439 -38.81 -19.11 13.34
C LEU A 439 -37.67 -18.19 13.80
N SER A 440 -37.17 -18.40 15.00
CA SER A 440 -35.96 -17.76 15.51
C SER A 440 -34.73 -18.64 15.27
N PHE A 441 -33.66 -17.99 14.86
CA PHE A 441 -32.36 -18.58 14.59
C PHE A 441 -31.25 -17.59 14.94
N ALA A 442 -30.03 -18.10 15.06
CA ALA A 442 -28.82 -17.33 15.31
C ALA A 442 -27.64 -17.96 14.54
N SER A 443 -26.56 -17.21 14.47
CA SER A 443 -25.23 -17.61 13.99
C SER A 443 -24.21 -16.82 14.81
N GLU A 444 -22.95 -16.81 14.39
CA GLU A 444 -21.95 -15.86 14.88
C GLU A 444 -22.36 -14.38 14.74
N ALA A 445 -21.63 -13.52 15.46
CA ALA A 445 -21.86 -12.08 15.45
C ALA A 445 -21.60 -11.48 14.05
N GLY A 446 -22.40 -10.49 13.65
CA GLY A 446 -22.25 -9.83 12.34
C GLY A 446 -22.82 -10.61 11.14
N ALA A 447 -23.13 -11.91 11.27
CA ALA A 447 -23.66 -12.70 10.17
C ALA A 447 -25.03 -12.21 9.65
N THR A 448 -25.21 -12.32 8.33
CA THR A 448 -26.48 -12.04 7.63
C THR A 448 -27.19 -13.34 7.26
N PHE A 449 -28.52 -13.32 7.13
CA PHE A 449 -29.30 -14.53 6.89
C PHE A 449 -30.05 -14.50 5.57
N THR A 450 -30.10 -15.66 4.92
CA THR A 450 -31.03 -15.95 3.83
C THR A 450 -31.94 -17.11 4.19
N CYS A 451 -33.21 -16.98 3.84
CA CYS A 451 -34.27 -17.94 4.13
C CYS A 451 -34.96 -18.37 2.85
N LYS A 452 -35.47 -19.59 2.81
CA LYS A 452 -36.42 -20.06 1.79
C LYS A 452 -37.50 -20.96 2.37
N LEU A 453 -38.68 -20.86 1.78
CA LEU A 453 -39.80 -21.77 2.02
C LEU A 453 -39.84 -22.79 0.89
N ASP A 454 -39.75 -24.06 1.22
CA ASP A 454 -39.75 -25.18 0.27
C ASP A 454 -38.64 -25.04 -0.80
N GLY A 455 -39.00 -25.22 -2.07
CA GLY A 455 -38.10 -25.10 -3.22
C GLY A 455 -37.91 -23.67 -3.74
N THR A 456 -38.36 -22.65 -3.01
CA THR A 456 -38.26 -21.25 -3.48
C THR A 456 -36.82 -20.71 -3.48
N LYS A 457 -36.59 -19.61 -4.20
CA LYS A 457 -35.31 -18.90 -4.19
C LYS A 457 -35.01 -18.36 -2.79
N TRP A 458 -33.73 -18.39 -2.41
CA TRP A 458 -33.23 -17.76 -1.18
C TRP A 458 -33.51 -16.25 -1.19
N LYS A 459 -33.99 -15.72 -0.06
CA LYS A 459 -34.24 -14.29 0.14
C LYS A 459 -33.64 -13.82 1.46
N LYS A 460 -33.17 -12.58 1.52
CA LYS A 460 -32.70 -11.97 2.77
C LYS A 460 -33.81 -12.03 3.83
N CYS A 461 -33.46 -12.40 5.06
CA CYS A 461 -34.38 -12.48 6.19
C CYS A 461 -33.67 -12.04 7.48
N ARG A 462 -34.46 -11.81 8.55
CA ARG A 462 -33.95 -11.50 9.89
C ARG A 462 -34.64 -12.41 10.91
N SER A 463 -33.95 -12.69 12.01
CA SER A 463 -34.51 -13.42 13.14
C SER A 463 -35.29 -12.47 14.05
N PRO A 464 -36.53 -12.80 14.47
CA PRO A 464 -37.33 -13.95 14.07
C PRO A 464 -37.96 -13.78 12.66
N TRP A 465 -37.91 -14.84 11.85
CA TRP A 465 -38.52 -14.86 10.51
C TRP A 465 -40.01 -15.24 10.60
N LYS A 466 -40.89 -14.36 10.14
CA LYS A 466 -42.35 -14.61 10.07
C LYS A 466 -42.70 -15.18 8.69
N VAL A 467 -43.30 -16.37 8.65
CA VAL A 467 -43.60 -17.09 7.41
C VAL A 467 -45.07 -17.46 7.34
N SER A 468 -45.69 -17.21 6.19
CA SER A 468 -47.05 -17.68 5.89
C SER A 468 -46.98 -19.05 5.20
N LEU A 469 -47.77 -20.01 5.70
CA LEU A 469 -47.80 -21.39 5.19
C LEU A 469 -49.16 -21.66 4.53
N SER A 470 -49.19 -22.28 3.35
CA SER A 470 -50.42 -22.87 2.81
C SER A 470 -50.74 -24.18 3.54
N LEU A 471 -51.90 -24.80 3.28
CA LEU A 471 -52.18 -26.15 3.79
C LEU A 471 -51.19 -27.14 3.15
N GLY A 472 -50.67 -28.08 3.94
CA GLY A 472 -49.72 -29.08 3.46
C GLY A 472 -48.41 -29.12 4.23
N LYS A 473 -47.44 -29.87 3.70
CA LYS A 473 -46.09 -30.02 4.28
C LYS A 473 -45.17 -28.94 3.73
N HIS A 474 -44.36 -28.37 4.61
CA HIS A 474 -43.41 -27.33 4.28
C HIS A 474 -42.03 -27.59 4.91
N VAL A 475 -41.00 -27.08 4.25
CA VAL A 475 -39.61 -27.04 4.73
C VAL A 475 -39.15 -25.59 4.78
N LEU A 476 -38.92 -25.09 5.99
CA LEU A 476 -38.25 -23.82 6.19
C LEU A 476 -36.75 -24.08 6.24
N SER A 477 -35.98 -23.41 5.37
CA SER A 477 -34.52 -23.47 5.40
C SER A 477 -33.95 -22.09 5.68
N VAL A 478 -32.99 -21.99 6.58
CA VAL A 478 -32.27 -20.76 6.92
C VAL A 478 -30.77 -21.04 6.85
N ARG A 479 -30.02 -20.12 6.25
CA ARG A 479 -28.55 -20.17 6.25
C ARG A 479 -27.97 -18.79 6.50
N ALA A 480 -26.85 -18.76 7.21
CA ALA A 480 -26.06 -17.58 7.48
C ALA A 480 -25.01 -17.36 6.38
N LYS A 481 -24.56 -16.11 6.27
CA LYS A 481 -23.38 -15.67 5.55
C LYS A 481 -22.62 -14.71 6.48
N ASP A 482 -21.36 -14.97 6.75
CA ASP A 482 -20.50 -14.13 7.61
C ASP A 482 -20.06 -12.83 6.89
N ALA A 483 -19.14 -12.09 7.51
CA ALA A 483 -18.58 -10.85 6.96
C ALA A 483 -17.59 -11.10 5.82
N ALA A 484 -16.76 -12.14 5.89
CA ALA A 484 -15.82 -12.56 4.84
C ALA A 484 -16.53 -13.09 3.59
N GLY A 485 -17.79 -13.49 3.76
CA GLY A 485 -18.69 -13.92 2.73
C GLY A 485 -18.87 -15.44 2.62
N ASN A 486 -18.34 -16.21 3.57
CA ASN A 486 -18.57 -17.64 3.62
C ASN A 486 -20.04 -17.91 3.97
N VAL A 487 -20.63 -18.91 3.32
CA VAL A 487 -22.05 -19.25 3.46
C VAL A 487 -22.17 -20.60 4.14
N ASP A 488 -23.05 -20.70 5.13
CA ASP A 488 -23.33 -21.97 5.81
C ASP A 488 -23.71 -23.06 4.78
N PRO A 489 -22.86 -24.09 4.60
CA PRO A 489 -23.10 -25.15 3.62
C PRO A 489 -24.22 -26.10 4.08
N THR A 490 -24.60 -26.05 5.36
CA THR A 490 -25.58 -26.91 6.02
C THR A 490 -26.75 -26.10 6.59
N PRO A 491 -27.64 -25.55 5.74
CA PRO A 491 -28.75 -24.73 6.21
C PRO A 491 -29.58 -25.43 7.30
N ALA A 492 -29.89 -24.69 8.37
CA ALA A 492 -30.82 -25.12 9.40
C ALA A 492 -32.21 -25.33 8.79
N LYS A 493 -32.82 -26.50 9.03
CA LYS A 493 -34.10 -26.90 8.43
C LYS A 493 -35.15 -27.23 9.47
N VAL A 494 -36.37 -26.74 9.26
CA VAL A 494 -37.57 -27.15 9.99
C VAL A 494 -38.60 -27.73 9.03
N ARG A 495 -39.13 -28.90 9.36
CA ARG A 495 -40.27 -29.50 8.67
C ARG A 495 -41.54 -29.24 9.47
N ILE A 496 -42.55 -28.65 8.83
CA ILE A 496 -43.83 -28.32 9.47
C ILE A 496 -44.99 -28.63 8.53
N LYS A 497 -46.07 -29.19 9.05
CA LYS A 497 -47.32 -29.42 8.30
C LYS A 497 -48.40 -28.46 8.78
N ARG A 498 -48.97 -27.65 7.89
CA ARG A 498 -50.19 -26.91 8.20
C ARG A 498 -51.42 -27.78 7.89
N ILE A 499 -52.31 -27.90 8.86
CA ILE A 499 -53.60 -28.58 8.73
C ILE A 499 -54.74 -27.57 8.84
N ALA A 500 -55.92 -27.94 8.33
CA ALA A 500 -57.14 -27.17 8.56
C ALA A 500 -57.49 -27.19 10.06
N THR A 501 -58.12 -26.11 10.52
CA THR A 501 -58.72 -26.01 11.86
C THR A 501 -59.88 -26.97 12.03
#